data_AF-A0A5C9EY96-F1
#
_entry.id   AF-A0A5C9EY96-F1
#
_cell.length_a   1.000
_cell.length_b   1.000
_cell.length_c   1.000
_cell.angle_alpha   90.00
_cell.angle_beta   90.00
_cell.angle_gamma   90.00
#
_symmetry.space_group_name_H-M   'P 1'
#
loop_
_entity.id
_entity.type
_entity.pdbx_description
1 polymer ?
#
loop_
_entity_poly.entity_id
_entity_poly.type
_entity_poly.pdbx_seq_one_letter_code
_entity_poly.pdbx_strand_id
1 'polypeptide(L)'
;MILKRIKSEGLAHISYFLASGNESCVIDPRRDAKIYLKKAFENQVEIKYIFETHRNEDYVIGSLEIADNVDLEIYHGPGLDWKYGNTIKDGQEFHVGDLTIRAIHTPGHTDESTSYAIFDKTSGDNAVLVFTGDTLFVGDTGRIDMYGPEEEDRLAGNLYDSIFNKLIPLGDQAIICPAHGAGSVCGAGISEREHSTIGLERKQNPDLQYVIKDEFIEIKKSENHYYSPYFQRMEKYNLEGPPLLKTIPRFKSFLPGEFKQKIEERGVILDTRNPNDFGSAHIKGSYNIWLDGLPSFVGWTIPYDEPIYLVVKDFAHLNDAHKSLLRIGYDDIKGYLVGGIIGWYSASFPIEAINLITVHQLKKKMDNNIEMTILDVRTLSEREEGYIEGSTHIYIGYLEEKLDELDKEKPIATYCGNGARASLGSSILVNNGFKEVYTTLGSMKAWKAAGYPLKI
;
A
#
# COMPACT_ATOMS: atom_id res chain seq x y z
N MET A 1 19.91 16.44 -17.72
CA MET A 1 19.04 15.46 -17.05
C MET A 1 18.01 16.15 -16.14
N ILE A 2 16.74 15.78 -16.24
CA ILE A 2 15.66 16.16 -15.32
C ILE A 2 15.14 14.87 -14.67
N LEU A 3 15.18 14.78 -13.34
CA LEU A 3 14.58 13.68 -12.58
C LEU A 3 13.48 14.22 -11.69
N LYS A 4 12.28 13.65 -11.79
CA LYS A 4 11.14 13.96 -10.90
C LYS A 4 10.63 12.68 -10.26
N ARG A 5 10.74 12.63 -8.94
CA ARG A 5 10.05 11.64 -8.11
C ARG A 5 8.57 12.01 -7.98
N ILE A 6 7.69 11.02 -8.14
CA ILE A 6 6.24 11.18 -8.07
C ILE A 6 5.71 10.14 -7.10
N LYS A 7 5.29 10.60 -5.92
CA LYS A 7 4.69 9.72 -4.90
C LYS A 7 3.22 9.49 -5.16
N SER A 8 2.76 8.29 -4.87
CA SER A 8 1.35 7.94 -4.80
C SER A 8 0.91 8.00 -3.33
N GLU A 9 0.26 9.10 -2.96
CA GLU A 9 -0.27 9.30 -1.60
C GLU A 9 -1.10 8.09 -1.17
N GLY A 10 -0.83 7.59 0.05
CA GLY A 10 -1.51 6.44 0.66
C GLY A 10 -0.97 5.05 0.30
N LEU A 11 -0.20 4.89 -0.78
CA LEU A 11 0.35 3.59 -1.21
C LEU A 11 1.83 3.40 -0.86
N ALA A 12 2.50 4.47 -0.43
CA ALA A 12 3.96 4.51 -0.34
C ALA A 12 4.72 4.17 -1.65
N HIS A 13 4.00 3.96 -2.76
CA HIS A 13 4.53 3.82 -4.10
C HIS A 13 5.18 5.12 -4.61
N ILE A 14 6.31 4.96 -5.29
CA ILE A 14 7.16 5.98 -5.87
C ILE A 14 7.43 5.62 -7.33
N SER A 15 7.02 6.53 -8.20
CA SER A 15 7.27 6.48 -9.63
C SER A 15 8.22 7.60 -10.05
N TYR A 16 8.81 7.48 -11.23
CA TYR A 16 9.81 8.45 -11.70
C TYR A 16 9.55 8.91 -13.12
N PHE A 17 9.78 10.20 -13.35
CA PHE A 17 9.86 10.80 -14.67
C PHE A 17 11.29 11.28 -14.89
N LEU A 18 11.95 10.74 -15.91
CA LEU A 18 13.33 11.05 -16.27
C LEU A 18 13.36 11.63 -17.69
N ALA A 19 14.05 12.77 -17.88
CA ALA A 19 14.15 13.40 -19.18
C ALA A 19 15.57 13.90 -19.48
N SER A 20 15.94 13.90 -20.76
CA SER A 20 17.17 14.49 -21.28
C SER A 20 16.99 14.89 -22.75
N GLY A 21 17.56 16.03 -23.14
CA GLY A 21 17.27 16.61 -24.45
C GLY A 21 15.77 16.87 -24.62
N ASN A 22 15.19 16.36 -25.71
CA ASN A 22 13.77 16.41 -26.03
C ASN A 22 13.04 15.08 -25.75
N GLU A 23 13.68 14.10 -25.11
CA GLU A 23 13.12 12.78 -24.83
C GLU A 23 12.96 12.54 -23.31
N SER A 24 12.06 11.64 -22.95
CA SER A 24 11.81 11.22 -21.57
C SER A 24 11.33 9.78 -21.47
N CYS A 25 11.44 9.22 -20.27
CA CYS A 25 10.83 7.95 -19.89
C CYS A 25 10.15 8.04 -18.52
N VAL A 26 9.25 7.09 -18.28
CA VAL A 26 8.56 6.93 -17.00
C VAL A 26 8.88 5.55 -16.42
N ILE A 27 9.15 5.50 -15.12
CA ILE A 27 9.39 4.27 -14.39
C ILE A 27 8.25 4.07 -13.41
N ASP A 28 7.61 2.88 -13.48
CA ASP A 28 6.52 2.44 -12.61
C ASP A 28 5.35 3.43 -12.51
N PRO A 29 4.68 3.81 -13.62
CA PRO A 29 3.64 4.84 -13.58
C PRO A 29 2.43 4.44 -12.71
N ARG A 30 1.93 5.35 -11.88
CA ARG A 30 0.65 5.18 -11.17
C ARG A 30 -0.55 5.32 -12.12
N ARG A 31 -1.65 4.62 -11.83
CA ARG A 31 -2.87 4.61 -12.66
C ARG A 31 -3.45 5.98 -13.01
N ASP A 32 -3.45 6.96 -12.09
CA ASP A 32 -3.87 8.34 -12.39
C ASP A 32 -2.79 9.11 -13.18
N ALA A 33 -2.51 8.62 -14.39
CA ALA A 33 -1.29 8.87 -15.14
C ALA A 33 -1.19 10.25 -15.83
N LYS A 34 -2.22 11.10 -15.72
CA LYS A 34 -2.23 12.45 -16.31
C LYS A 34 -1.04 13.32 -15.83
N ILE A 35 -0.50 13.03 -14.65
CA ILE A 35 0.66 13.74 -14.10
C ILE A 35 1.90 13.61 -14.99
N TYR A 36 2.11 12.46 -15.64
CA TYR A 36 3.30 12.23 -16.48
C TYR A 36 3.18 12.99 -17.81
N LEU A 37 2.01 12.95 -18.45
CA LEU A 37 1.72 13.74 -19.66
C LEU A 37 1.87 15.24 -19.41
N LYS A 38 1.38 15.73 -18.27
CA LYS A 38 1.54 17.13 -17.86
C LYS A 38 3.03 17.49 -17.70
N LYS A 39 3.83 16.63 -17.06
CA LYS A 39 5.28 16.85 -16.91
C LYS A 39 6.00 16.86 -18.25
N ALA A 40 5.66 15.95 -19.16
CA ALA A 40 6.24 15.93 -20.50
C ALA A 40 5.98 17.25 -21.24
N PHE A 41 4.73 17.72 -21.23
CA PHE A 41 4.34 19.01 -21.81
C PHE A 41 5.09 20.19 -21.17
N GLU A 42 5.12 20.27 -19.84
CA GLU A 42 5.78 21.37 -19.10
C GLU A 42 7.30 21.42 -19.34
N ASN A 43 7.93 20.26 -19.55
CA ASN A 43 9.37 20.17 -19.80
C ASN A 43 9.73 20.13 -21.30
N GLN A 44 8.75 20.22 -22.19
CA GLN A 44 8.94 20.23 -23.66
C GLN A 44 9.66 18.97 -24.17
N VAL A 45 9.26 17.80 -23.65
CA VAL A 45 9.84 16.50 -24.00
C VAL A 45 8.77 15.49 -24.42
N GLU A 46 9.17 14.52 -25.22
CA GLU A 46 8.36 13.36 -25.63
C GLU A 46 8.57 12.19 -24.66
N ILE A 47 7.50 11.46 -24.30
CA ILE A 47 7.63 10.23 -23.52
C ILE A 47 7.83 9.08 -24.50
N LYS A 48 9.03 8.52 -24.53
CA LYS A 48 9.42 7.46 -25.49
C LYS A 48 9.28 6.06 -24.90
N TYR A 49 9.57 5.94 -23.61
CA TYR A 49 9.62 4.65 -22.92
C TYR A 49 8.85 4.69 -21.60
N ILE A 50 8.22 3.56 -21.30
CA ILE A 50 7.81 3.19 -19.96
C ILE A 50 8.56 1.94 -19.57
N PHE A 51 9.14 1.97 -18.39
CA PHE A 51 9.83 0.84 -17.78
C PHE A 51 9.06 0.41 -16.54
N GLU A 52 8.59 -0.82 -16.53
CA GLU A 52 8.06 -1.46 -15.33
C GLU A 52 9.17 -2.29 -14.71
N THR A 53 9.43 -2.07 -13.42
CA THR A 53 10.47 -2.80 -12.70
C THR A 53 10.05 -4.24 -12.40
N HIS A 54 8.77 -4.46 -12.12
CA HIS A 54 8.20 -5.79 -11.86
C HIS A 54 6.68 -5.76 -12.05
N ARG A 55 6.03 -6.92 -11.98
CA ARG A 55 4.57 -7.03 -11.94
C ARG A 55 4.06 -6.63 -10.55
N ASN A 56 3.95 -5.32 -10.30
CA ASN A 56 3.50 -4.76 -9.03
C ASN A 56 2.23 -5.45 -8.48
N GLU A 57 2.21 -5.79 -7.19
CA GLU A 57 1.11 -6.52 -6.53
C GLU A 57 0.21 -5.62 -5.68
N ASP A 58 0.61 -4.38 -5.41
CA ASP A 58 -0.03 -3.50 -4.43
C ASP A 58 -0.75 -2.29 -5.08
N TYR A 59 -0.58 -2.06 -6.38
CA TYR A 59 -1.34 -1.08 -7.14
C TYR A 59 -1.47 -1.44 -8.62
N VAL A 60 -2.41 -0.80 -9.31
CA VAL A 60 -2.63 -0.94 -10.74
C VAL A 60 -1.67 -0.03 -11.50
N ILE A 61 -0.85 -0.63 -12.35
CA ILE A 61 0.13 0.09 -13.17
C ILE A 61 -0.57 0.98 -14.21
N GLY A 62 -0.02 2.17 -14.43
CA GLY A 62 -0.58 3.22 -15.28
C GLY A 62 -0.03 3.23 -16.71
N SER A 63 0.72 2.22 -17.13
CA SER A 63 1.43 2.23 -18.41
C SER A 63 0.48 2.37 -19.61
N LEU A 64 -0.61 1.61 -19.61
CA LEU A 64 -1.65 1.68 -20.64
C LEU A 64 -2.41 3.01 -20.62
N GLU A 65 -2.52 3.68 -19.48
CA GLU A 65 -3.16 5.02 -19.39
C GLU A 65 -2.34 6.09 -20.13
N ILE A 66 -1.01 5.98 -20.08
CA ILE A 66 -0.13 6.90 -20.81
C ILE A 66 -0.15 6.52 -22.30
N ALA A 67 0.01 5.24 -22.62
CA ALA A 67 0.01 4.74 -24.01
C ALA A 67 -1.31 4.98 -24.76
N ASP A 68 -2.43 5.14 -24.05
CA ASP A 68 -3.71 5.53 -24.66
C ASP A 68 -3.74 6.98 -25.18
N ASN A 69 -2.76 7.81 -24.78
CA ASN A 69 -2.71 9.24 -25.11
C ASN A 69 -1.53 9.61 -26.01
N VAL A 70 -0.46 8.82 -26.05
CA VAL A 70 0.78 9.09 -26.81
C VAL A 70 1.39 7.80 -27.34
N ASP A 71 2.13 7.91 -28.44
CA ASP A 71 2.89 6.78 -29.00
C ASP A 71 4.20 6.59 -28.21
N LEU A 72 4.40 5.39 -27.66
CA LEU A 72 5.56 5.03 -26.83
C LEU A 72 5.71 3.51 -26.75
N GLU A 73 6.83 3.05 -26.21
CA GLU A 73 7.08 1.63 -25.96
C GLU A 73 7.05 1.32 -24.44
N ILE A 74 6.41 0.21 -24.08
CA ILE A 74 6.38 -0.31 -22.70
C ILE A 74 7.31 -1.52 -22.61
N TYR A 75 8.10 -1.58 -21.54
CA TYR A 75 9.08 -2.62 -21.31
C TYR A 75 8.94 -3.25 -19.92
N HIS A 76 9.01 -4.59 -19.90
CA HIS A 76 8.93 -5.42 -18.70
C HIS A 76 10.12 -6.37 -18.60
N GLY A 77 10.37 -6.90 -17.41
CA GLY A 77 11.37 -7.94 -17.18
C GLY A 77 11.03 -9.32 -17.76
N PRO A 78 12.01 -10.24 -17.85
CA PRO A 78 11.84 -11.58 -18.40
C PRO A 78 11.18 -12.55 -17.41
N GLY A 79 10.48 -13.57 -17.91
CA GLY A 79 10.00 -14.71 -17.10
C GLY A 79 8.49 -14.85 -17.01
N LEU A 80 7.73 -13.79 -17.29
CA LEU A 80 6.27 -13.82 -17.35
C LEU A 80 5.73 -13.72 -18.78
N ASP A 81 4.52 -14.24 -18.98
CA ASP A 81 3.77 -14.18 -20.24
C ASP A 81 2.94 -12.89 -20.32
N TRP A 82 3.65 -11.77 -20.44
CA TRP A 82 3.08 -10.42 -20.53
C TRP A 82 2.12 -10.29 -21.72
N LYS A 83 0.92 -9.73 -21.48
CA LYS A 83 -0.11 -9.55 -22.52
C LYS A 83 -0.07 -8.19 -23.22
N TYR A 84 0.82 -7.32 -22.78
CA TYR A 84 1.11 -6.03 -23.40
C TYR A 84 2.60 -5.71 -23.21
N GLY A 85 3.07 -4.67 -23.91
CA GLY A 85 4.46 -4.25 -23.87
C GLY A 85 5.44 -5.27 -24.47
N ASN A 86 6.72 -5.04 -24.22
CA ASN A 86 7.83 -5.85 -24.71
C ASN A 86 8.65 -6.40 -23.54
N THR A 87 9.22 -7.58 -23.71
CA THR A 87 10.13 -8.17 -22.72
C THR A 87 11.57 -7.77 -23.01
N ILE A 88 12.26 -7.25 -21.99
CA ILE A 88 13.68 -6.88 -22.07
C ILE A 88 14.60 -8.09 -22.01
N LYS A 89 15.86 -7.89 -22.41
CA LYS A 89 16.98 -8.79 -22.12
C LYS A 89 17.89 -8.17 -21.06
N ASP A 90 18.50 -9.00 -20.23
CA ASP A 90 19.52 -8.55 -19.28
C ASP A 90 20.66 -7.84 -20.02
N GLY A 91 21.05 -6.65 -19.54
CA GLY A 91 22.05 -5.79 -20.16
C GLY A 91 21.56 -4.99 -21.38
N GLN A 92 20.29 -5.08 -21.77
CA GLN A 92 19.75 -4.28 -22.88
C GLN A 92 19.85 -2.78 -22.58
N GLU A 93 20.28 -2.01 -23.58
CA GLU A 93 20.46 -0.57 -23.47
C GLU A 93 19.42 0.21 -24.28
N PHE A 94 18.93 1.29 -23.69
CA PHE A 94 18.00 2.27 -24.26
C PHE A 94 18.60 3.68 -24.17
N HIS A 95 18.12 4.59 -25.02
CA HIS A 95 18.62 5.96 -25.07
C HIS A 95 17.50 6.97 -24.91
N VAL A 96 17.67 7.88 -23.94
CA VAL A 96 16.79 9.03 -23.69
C VAL A 96 17.65 10.28 -23.72
N GLY A 97 17.65 11.00 -24.85
CA GLY A 97 18.60 12.07 -25.12
C GLY A 97 20.04 11.58 -24.94
N ASP A 98 20.80 12.29 -24.10
CA ASP A 98 22.20 11.93 -23.79
C ASP A 98 22.37 10.80 -22.76
N LEU A 99 21.26 10.27 -22.21
CA LEU A 99 21.30 9.23 -21.18
C LEU A 99 21.26 7.84 -21.81
N THR A 100 22.12 6.94 -21.32
CA THR A 100 22.01 5.51 -21.57
C THR A 100 21.34 4.84 -20.37
N ILE A 101 20.27 4.11 -20.62
CA ILE A 101 19.53 3.32 -19.63
C ILE A 101 19.86 1.85 -19.88
N ARG A 102 20.43 1.16 -18.90
CA ARG A 102 20.73 -0.27 -18.97
C ARG A 102 19.78 -1.06 -18.08
N ALA A 103 19.05 -2.01 -18.67
CA ALA A 103 18.24 -2.96 -17.92
C ALA A 103 19.14 -4.02 -17.26
N ILE A 104 18.87 -4.32 -16.00
CA ILE A 104 19.58 -5.30 -15.19
C ILE A 104 18.53 -6.21 -14.57
N HIS A 105 18.48 -7.47 -15.00
CA HIS A 105 17.55 -8.46 -14.44
C HIS A 105 17.96 -8.73 -12.99
N THR A 106 17.09 -8.39 -12.04
CA THR A 106 17.32 -8.45 -10.59
C THR A 106 16.25 -9.26 -9.87
N PRO A 107 16.13 -10.57 -10.15
CA PRO A 107 15.13 -11.42 -9.51
C PRO A 107 15.34 -11.49 -8.00
N GLY A 108 14.25 -11.67 -7.26
CA GLY A 108 14.30 -11.83 -5.80
C GLY A 108 12.97 -11.49 -5.17
N HIS A 109 12.53 -10.24 -5.33
CA HIS A 109 11.16 -9.86 -4.98
C HIS A 109 10.14 -10.60 -5.87
N THR A 110 10.37 -10.52 -7.19
CA THR A 110 9.70 -11.33 -8.20
C THR A 110 10.69 -11.89 -9.20
N ASP A 111 10.29 -12.92 -9.94
CA ASP A 111 11.18 -13.59 -10.91
C ASP A 111 11.55 -12.69 -12.09
N GLU A 112 10.65 -11.78 -12.47
CA GLU A 112 10.86 -10.82 -13.55
C GLU A 112 11.40 -9.45 -13.11
N SER A 113 11.61 -9.25 -11.80
CA SER A 113 12.17 -8.00 -11.26
C SER A 113 13.40 -7.53 -12.05
N THR A 114 13.38 -6.28 -12.48
CA THR A 114 14.40 -5.64 -13.31
C THR A 114 14.68 -4.22 -12.80
N SER A 115 15.96 -3.95 -12.58
CA SER A 115 16.47 -2.62 -12.24
C SER A 115 16.97 -1.88 -13.48
N TYR A 116 16.92 -0.56 -13.49
CA TYR A 116 17.34 0.28 -14.62
C TYR A 116 18.44 1.26 -14.21
N ALA A 117 19.68 0.97 -14.59
CA ALA A 117 20.84 1.81 -14.30
C ALA A 117 21.00 2.92 -15.35
N ILE A 118 21.26 4.14 -14.89
CA ILE A 118 21.35 5.34 -15.73
C ILE A 118 22.78 5.83 -15.80
N PHE A 119 23.28 5.99 -17.02
CA PHE A 119 24.60 6.51 -17.33
C PHE A 119 24.45 7.85 -18.04
N ASP A 120 25.05 8.89 -17.47
CA ASP A 120 25.19 10.19 -18.10
C ASP A 120 26.64 10.34 -18.57
N LYS A 121 26.88 10.10 -19.86
CA LYS A 121 28.23 10.14 -20.44
C LYS A 121 28.89 11.52 -20.36
N THR A 122 28.12 12.58 -20.07
CA THR A 122 28.69 13.91 -19.80
C THR A 122 29.36 13.99 -18.43
N SER A 123 29.00 13.10 -17.50
CA SER A 123 29.51 13.03 -16.12
C SER A 123 30.53 11.90 -15.90
N GLY A 124 30.66 10.97 -16.84
CA GLY A 124 31.64 9.86 -16.83
C GLY A 124 31.02 8.53 -17.26
N ASP A 125 31.79 7.44 -17.13
CA ASP A 125 31.36 6.08 -17.54
C ASP A 125 30.59 5.31 -16.45
N ASN A 126 30.55 5.85 -15.22
CA ASN A 126 29.90 5.20 -14.09
C ASN A 126 28.40 5.48 -14.07
N ALA A 127 27.63 4.56 -13.48
CA ALA A 127 26.20 4.78 -13.24
C ALA A 127 26.01 5.96 -12.27
N VAL A 128 25.10 6.87 -12.62
CA VAL A 128 24.73 8.04 -11.81
C VAL A 128 23.62 7.69 -10.83
N LEU A 129 22.66 6.90 -11.27
CA LEU A 129 21.56 6.39 -10.45
C LEU A 129 21.04 5.06 -11.00
N VAL A 130 20.28 4.34 -10.18
CA VAL A 130 19.59 3.11 -10.56
C VAL A 130 18.18 3.11 -10.01
N PHE A 131 17.20 2.85 -10.88
CA PHE A 131 15.84 2.52 -10.45
C PHE A 131 15.83 1.06 -10.01
N THR A 132 15.67 0.82 -8.72
CA THR A 132 15.85 -0.49 -8.09
C THR A 132 14.56 -1.29 -7.96
N GLY A 133 13.42 -0.71 -8.35
CA GLY A 133 12.11 -1.31 -8.13
C GLY A 133 11.95 -1.71 -6.66
N ASP A 134 11.48 -2.93 -6.45
CA ASP A 134 11.35 -3.55 -5.14
C ASP A 134 12.48 -4.53 -4.81
N THR A 135 13.59 -4.51 -5.57
CA THR A 135 14.79 -5.29 -5.23
C THR A 135 15.53 -4.68 -4.03
N LEU A 136 15.73 -3.36 -4.02
CA LEU A 136 16.49 -2.66 -2.98
C LEU A 136 15.81 -1.35 -2.59
N PHE A 137 15.51 -1.19 -1.31
CA PHE A 137 14.91 0.00 -0.73
C PHE A 137 15.93 0.85 0.03
N VAL A 138 15.48 1.98 0.58
CA VAL A 138 16.27 2.73 1.56
C VAL A 138 16.12 2.06 2.92
N GLY A 139 17.18 1.42 3.40
CA GLY A 139 17.26 0.74 4.69
C GLY A 139 16.60 -0.63 4.76
N ASP A 140 16.19 -1.20 3.63
CA ASP A 140 15.50 -2.50 3.54
C ASP A 140 15.68 -3.15 2.15
N THR A 141 15.17 -4.36 1.96
CA THR A 141 15.13 -5.09 0.67
C THR A 141 13.74 -5.66 0.40
N GLY A 142 13.48 -6.09 -0.84
CA GLY A 142 12.21 -6.71 -1.21
C GLY A 142 11.86 -7.94 -0.36
N ARG A 143 10.56 -8.10 -0.06
CA ARG A 143 10.02 -9.36 0.48
C ARG A 143 10.15 -10.51 -0.52
N ILE A 144 10.20 -11.74 -0.01
CA ILE A 144 10.57 -12.97 -0.76
C ILE A 144 9.46 -14.04 -0.79
N ASP A 145 8.27 -13.73 -0.30
CA ASP A 145 7.20 -14.69 -0.02
C ASP A 145 6.05 -14.66 -1.04
N MET A 146 6.21 -13.90 -2.14
CA MET A 146 5.17 -13.71 -3.17
C MET A 146 4.74 -15.01 -3.88
N TYR A 147 5.59 -16.03 -3.90
CA TYR A 147 5.33 -17.32 -4.57
C TYR A 147 5.06 -18.45 -3.57
N GLY A 148 4.85 -18.11 -2.31
CA GLY A 148 4.62 -19.09 -1.25
C GLY A 148 5.90 -19.54 -0.52
N PRO A 149 5.74 -20.17 0.64
CA PRO A 149 6.84 -20.49 1.56
C PRO A 149 7.88 -21.45 0.97
N GLU A 150 7.49 -22.30 0.03
CA GLU A 150 8.39 -23.24 -0.64
C GLU A 150 9.42 -22.58 -1.57
N GLU A 151 9.17 -21.34 -2.02
CA GLU A 151 10.05 -20.60 -2.93
C GLU A 151 10.96 -19.60 -2.22
N GLU A 152 10.75 -19.35 -0.93
CA GLU A 152 11.44 -18.32 -0.15
C GLU A 152 12.97 -18.49 -0.18
N ASP A 153 13.50 -19.71 -0.05
CA ASP A 153 14.94 -19.98 -0.11
C ASP A 153 15.53 -19.57 -1.47
N ARG A 154 14.83 -19.87 -2.56
CA ARG A 154 15.26 -19.54 -3.92
C ARG A 154 15.19 -18.04 -4.16
N LEU A 155 14.10 -17.40 -3.75
CA LEU A 155 13.86 -15.98 -3.93
C LEU A 155 14.82 -15.13 -3.11
N ALA A 156 15.08 -15.49 -1.86
CA ALA A 156 16.11 -14.84 -1.04
C ALA A 156 17.51 -15.03 -1.64
N GLY A 157 17.82 -16.23 -2.13
CA GLY A 157 19.08 -16.49 -2.82
C GLY A 157 19.26 -15.66 -4.10
N ASN A 158 18.19 -15.50 -4.88
CA ASN A 158 18.14 -14.64 -6.07
C ASN A 158 18.30 -13.16 -5.70
N LEU A 159 17.59 -12.70 -4.66
CA LEU A 159 17.66 -11.34 -4.14
C LEU A 159 19.08 -10.98 -3.72
N TYR A 160 19.75 -11.89 -3.00
CA TYR A 160 21.16 -11.76 -2.65
C TYR A 160 22.04 -11.58 -3.89
N ASP A 161 21.92 -12.47 -4.89
CA ASP A 161 22.75 -12.39 -6.10
C ASP A 161 22.49 -11.09 -6.89
N SER A 162 21.23 -10.66 -6.95
CA SER A 162 20.83 -9.40 -7.59
C SER A 162 21.46 -8.19 -6.91
N ILE A 163 21.44 -8.13 -5.57
CA ILE A 163 22.00 -7.01 -4.82
C ILE A 163 23.53 -7.04 -4.86
N PHE A 164 24.15 -8.15 -4.44
CA PHE A 164 25.59 -8.22 -4.21
C PHE A 164 26.40 -8.37 -5.50
N ASN A 165 25.88 -9.07 -6.52
CA ASN A 165 26.62 -9.33 -7.75
C ASN A 165 26.22 -8.42 -8.91
N LYS A 166 25.08 -7.70 -8.84
CA LYS A 166 24.63 -6.81 -9.93
C LYS A 166 24.47 -5.35 -9.52
N LEU A 167 23.78 -5.06 -8.41
CA LEU A 167 23.57 -3.68 -7.98
C LEU A 167 24.81 -3.06 -7.32
N ILE A 168 25.37 -3.67 -6.28
CA ILE A 168 26.57 -3.15 -5.58
C ILE A 168 27.72 -2.80 -6.56
N PRO A 169 28.02 -3.62 -7.59
CA PRO A 169 29.04 -3.29 -8.59
C PRO A 169 28.82 -2.02 -9.42
N LEU A 170 27.62 -1.41 -9.42
CA LEU A 170 27.37 -0.11 -10.05
C LEU A 170 28.14 1.03 -9.36
N GLY A 171 28.60 0.81 -8.11
CA GLY A 171 29.48 1.70 -7.37
C GLY A 171 28.76 2.58 -6.34
N ASP A 172 29.50 2.95 -5.29
CA ASP A 172 28.99 3.65 -4.11
C ASP A 172 28.27 4.99 -4.42
N GLN A 173 28.61 5.61 -5.56
CA GLN A 173 28.08 6.89 -6.01
C GLN A 173 26.65 6.81 -6.55
N ALA A 174 26.21 5.64 -7.02
CA ALA A 174 24.93 5.52 -7.69
C ALA A 174 23.77 5.77 -6.72
N ILE A 175 22.92 6.74 -7.04
CA ILE A 175 21.70 7.05 -6.27
C ILE A 175 20.70 5.92 -6.49
N ILE A 176 20.12 5.39 -5.41
CA ILE A 176 19.05 4.39 -5.53
C ILE A 176 17.69 5.06 -5.62
N CYS A 177 16.84 4.53 -6.50
CA CYS A 177 15.49 5.01 -6.77
C CYS A 177 14.51 3.83 -6.68
N PRO A 178 14.08 3.44 -5.47
CA PRO A 178 13.15 2.33 -5.29
C PRO A 178 11.73 2.65 -5.75
N ALA A 179 10.94 1.62 -6.03
CA ALA A 179 9.51 1.79 -6.33
C ALA A 179 8.66 2.02 -5.06
N HIS A 180 9.18 1.77 -3.86
CA HIS A 180 8.48 2.02 -2.60
C HIS A 180 9.30 2.78 -1.55
N GLY A 181 8.57 3.47 -0.65
CA GLY A 181 9.10 4.15 0.53
C GLY A 181 8.49 3.65 1.84
N ALA A 182 8.74 4.38 2.93
CA ALA A 182 8.23 4.03 4.26
C ALA A 182 6.70 3.82 4.29
N GLY A 183 6.29 2.76 4.97
CA GLY A 183 4.88 2.36 5.10
C GLY A 183 4.35 1.46 3.97
N SER A 184 5.17 1.11 2.97
CA SER A 184 4.80 0.09 1.98
C SER A 184 4.73 -1.30 2.62
N VAL A 185 3.87 -2.15 2.08
CA VAL A 185 3.72 -3.56 2.41
C VAL A 185 4.69 -4.47 1.63
N CYS A 186 5.49 -3.91 0.72
CA CYS A 186 6.49 -4.62 -0.07
C CYS A 186 7.85 -4.79 0.64
N GLY A 187 8.04 -4.13 1.79
CA GLY A 187 9.23 -4.25 2.64
C GLY A 187 8.85 -4.32 4.12
N ALA A 188 9.75 -4.85 4.95
CA ALA A 188 9.53 -5.05 6.38
C ALA A 188 9.74 -3.77 7.22
N GLY A 189 10.64 -2.89 6.76
CA GLY A 189 11.19 -1.80 7.57
C GLY A 189 11.75 -0.63 6.76
N ILE A 190 11.20 -0.35 5.58
CA ILE A 190 11.67 0.74 4.70
C ILE A 190 11.77 2.07 5.48
N SER A 191 12.95 2.69 5.39
CA SER A 191 13.26 3.92 6.12
C SER A 191 12.41 5.11 5.67
N GLU A 192 12.05 5.97 6.62
CA GLU A 192 11.48 7.31 6.36
C GLU A 192 12.43 8.20 5.53
N ARG A 193 13.73 7.86 5.49
CA ARG A 193 14.70 8.56 4.65
C ARG A 193 14.39 8.30 3.18
N GLU A 194 14.16 9.39 2.48
CA GLU A 194 13.76 9.37 1.08
C GLU A 194 14.90 9.20 0.07
N HIS A 195 16.15 9.46 0.44
CA HIS A 195 17.27 9.48 -0.49
C HIS A 195 18.40 8.62 0.05
N SER A 196 19.03 7.86 -0.84
CA SER A 196 20.21 7.06 -0.51
C SER A 196 21.06 6.78 -1.76
N THR A 197 22.20 6.15 -1.54
CA THR A 197 23.08 5.64 -2.59
C THR A 197 23.45 4.20 -2.28
N ILE A 198 23.97 3.48 -3.27
CA ILE A 198 24.51 2.13 -3.08
C ILE A 198 25.55 2.11 -1.95
N GLY A 199 26.41 3.14 -1.87
CA GLY A 199 27.43 3.21 -0.84
C GLY A 199 26.89 3.44 0.58
N LEU A 200 25.76 4.14 0.71
CA LEU A 200 25.07 4.29 2.00
C LEU A 200 24.38 3.00 2.39
N GLU A 201 23.63 2.38 1.47
CA GLU A 201 22.94 1.12 1.74
C GLU A 201 23.94 0.00 2.09
N ARG A 202 25.02 -0.15 1.33
CA ARG A 202 26.08 -1.12 1.63
C ARG A 202 26.64 -0.99 3.06
N LYS A 203 26.68 0.22 3.61
CA LYS A 203 27.23 0.51 4.95
C LYS A 203 26.20 0.51 6.08
N GLN A 204 24.92 0.71 5.77
CA GLN A 204 23.89 1.03 6.79
C GLN A 204 22.64 0.18 6.69
N ASN A 205 22.36 -0.42 5.54
CA ASN A 205 21.20 -1.27 5.36
C ASN A 205 21.42 -2.57 6.16
N PRO A 206 20.55 -2.91 7.13
CA PRO A 206 20.72 -4.08 7.98
C PRO A 206 20.87 -5.39 7.19
N ASP A 207 20.08 -5.56 6.13
CA ASP A 207 20.09 -6.77 5.30
C ASP A 207 21.42 -6.94 4.57
N LEU A 208 22.02 -5.82 4.12
CA LEU A 208 23.29 -5.82 3.41
C LEU A 208 24.49 -6.09 4.33
N GLN A 209 24.28 -6.19 5.65
CA GLN A 209 25.34 -6.59 6.59
C GLN A 209 25.55 -8.11 6.63
N TYR A 210 24.58 -8.89 6.15
CA TYR A 210 24.70 -10.34 5.99
C TYR A 210 25.40 -10.67 4.67
N VAL A 211 26.73 -10.57 4.69
CA VAL A 211 27.59 -10.78 3.51
C VAL A 211 27.81 -12.26 3.15
N ILE A 212 27.25 -13.18 3.94
CA ILE A 212 27.21 -14.62 3.67
C ILE A 212 25.80 -14.96 3.20
N LYS A 213 25.68 -15.53 2.01
CA LYS A 213 24.40 -15.80 1.34
C LYS A 213 23.42 -16.58 2.21
N ASP A 214 23.87 -17.64 2.87
CA ASP A 214 23.01 -18.47 3.71
C ASP A 214 22.48 -17.69 4.94
N GLU A 215 23.28 -16.78 5.52
CA GLU A 215 22.82 -15.92 6.62
C GLU A 215 21.77 -14.91 6.15
N PHE A 216 21.95 -14.35 4.96
CA PHE A 216 20.96 -13.45 4.35
C PHE A 216 19.62 -14.17 4.12
N ILE A 217 19.66 -15.41 3.60
CA ILE A 217 18.46 -16.22 3.36
C ILE A 217 17.69 -16.44 4.67
N GLU A 218 18.36 -16.87 5.73
CA GLU A 218 17.71 -17.14 7.02
C GLU A 218 17.06 -15.88 7.62
N ILE A 219 17.70 -14.72 7.49
CA ILE A 219 17.15 -13.46 8.00
C ILE A 219 15.92 -13.02 7.20
N LYS A 220 15.98 -13.08 5.86
CA LYS A 220 14.81 -12.72 5.03
C LYS A 220 13.62 -13.62 5.30
N LYS A 221 13.84 -14.92 5.56
CA LYS A 221 12.78 -15.87 5.95
C LYS A 221 12.21 -15.63 7.34
N SER A 222 12.93 -14.92 8.20
CA SER A 222 12.43 -14.55 9.54
C SER A 222 11.48 -13.35 9.53
N GLU A 223 11.35 -12.66 8.38
CA GLU A 223 10.43 -11.55 8.23
C GLU A 223 8.97 -12.01 8.19
N ASN A 224 8.11 -11.23 8.84
CA ASN A 224 6.68 -11.50 8.87
C ASN A 224 5.95 -10.50 8.00
N HIS A 225 5.50 -10.96 6.84
CA HIS A 225 4.70 -10.16 5.92
C HIS A 225 3.24 -10.60 5.91
N TYR A 226 2.34 -9.66 5.67
CA TYR A 226 0.93 -9.96 5.41
C TYR A 226 0.69 -9.94 3.91
N TYR A 227 0.00 -10.96 3.39
CA TYR A 227 -0.39 -11.04 1.98
C TYR A 227 -1.85 -10.64 1.85
N SER A 228 -2.11 -9.46 1.27
CA SER A 228 -3.48 -8.98 1.15
C SER A 228 -4.22 -9.70 0.02
N PRO A 229 -5.50 -10.10 0.20
CA PRO A 229 -6.27 -10.78 -0.84
C PRO A 229 -6.34 -10.02 -2.17
N TYR A 230 -6.23 -8.69 -2.12
CA TYR A 230 -6.33 -7.84 -3.30
C TYR A 230 -5.11 -7.95 -4.23
N PHE A 231 -3.97 -8.48 -3.77
CA PHE A 231 -2.78 -8.67 -4.59
C PHE A 231 -3.07 -9.56 -5.81
N GLN A 232 -3.89 -10.59 -5.65
CA GLN A 232 -4.32 -11.46 -6.75
C GLN A 232 -4.98 -10.68 -7.91
N ARG A 233 -5.69 -9.58 -7.59
CA ARG A 233 -6.28 -8.71 -8.61
C ARG A 233 -5.20 -7.92 -9.35
N MET A 234 -4.21 -7.39 -8.62
CA MET A 234 -3.12 -6.61 -9.20
C MET A 234 -2.21 -7.48 -10.06
N GLU A 235 -1.88 -8.70 -9.61
CA GLU A 235 -1.15 -9.69 -10.39
C GLU A 235 -1.81 -9.96 -11.74
N LYS A 236 -3.15 -10.11 -11.75
CA LYS A 236 -3.90 -10.27 -13.00
C LYS A 236 -3.85 -8.99 -13.85
N TYR A 237 -4.21 -7.85 -13.26
CA TYR A 237 -4.32 -6.59 -13.99
C TYR A 237 -3.00 -6.17 -14.60
N ASN A 238 -1.91 -6.28 -13.85
CA ASN A 238 -0.60 -5.81 -14.29
C ASN A 238 0.08 -6.81 -15.24
N LEU A 239 -0.37 -8.08 -15.30
CA LEU A 239 0.07 -9.04 -16.32
C LEU A 239 -0.75 -8.93 -17.63
N GLU A 240 -2.08 -8.82 -17.50
CA GLU A 240 -3.01 -8.86 -18.64
C GLU A 240 -3.25 -7.49 -19.29
N GLY A 241 -3.00 -6.41 -18.55
CA GLY A 241 -3.34 -5.04 -18.90
C GLY A 241 -4.63 -4.60 -18.20
N PRO A 242 -4.59 -3.58 -17.32
CA PRO A 242 -5.79 -3.14 -16.61
C PRO A 242 -6.78 -2.41 -17.52
N PRO A 243 -8.09 -2.40 -17.17
CA PRO A 243 -9.05 -1.58 -17.88
C PRO A 243 -8.72 -0.09 -17.74
N LEU A 244 -8.81 0.63 -18.86
CA LEU A 244 -8.56 2.07 -18.89
C LEU A 244 -9.62 2.85 -18.10
N LEU A 245 -9.20 3.88 -17.36
CA LEU A 245 -10.05 4.75 -16.54
C LEU A 245 -11.18 5.38 -17.34
N LYS A 246 -10.98 5.64 -18.64
CA LYS A 246 -12.03 6.17 -19.53
C LYS A 246 -13.21 5.22 -19.74
N THR A 247 -13.02 3.93 -19.48
CA THR A 247 -14.06 2.89 -19.59
C THR A 247 -14.82 2.69 -18.27
N ILE A 248 -14.29 3.20 -17.16
CA ILE A 248 -14.89 3.06 -15.83
C ILE A 248 -16.10 4.00 -15.69
N PRO A 249 -17.25 3.50 -15.16
CA PRO A 249 -18.42 4.33 -14.91
C PRO A 249 -18.13 5.50 -13.97
N ARG A 250 -18.79 6.64 -14.21
CA ARG A 250 -18.73 7.77 -13.27
C ARG A 250 -19.55 7.47 -12.02
N PHE A 251 -18.99 7.75 -10.85
CA PHE A 251 -19.69 7.65 -9.56
C PHE A 251 -20.90 8.59 -9.52
N LYS A 252 -22.01 8.13 -8.93
CA LYS A 252 -23.26 8.89 -8.79
C LYS A 252 -23.36 9.59 -7.44
N SER A 253 -24.12 10.68 -7.39
CA SER A 253 -24.55 11.30 -6.14
C SER A 253 -25.93 10.77 -5.75
N PHE A 254 -26.10 10.32 -4.52
CA PHE A 254 -27.40 9.85 -4.03
C PHE A 254 -27.90 10.73 -2.88
N LEU A 255 -29.15 11.18 -2.96
CA LEU A 255 -29.82 11.78 -1.80
C LEU A 255 -30.05 10.70 -0.72
N PRO A 256 -30.19 11.07 0.57
CA PRO A 256 -30.31 10.09 1.66
C PRO A 256 -31.35 8.97 1.43
N GLY A 257 -32.53 9.30 0.88
CA GLY A 257 -33.56 8.30 0.58
C GLY A 257 -33.16 7.32 -0.53
N GLU A 258 -32.54 7.81 -1.60
CA GLU A 258 -32.05 6.97 -2.70
C GLU A 258 -30.85 6.14 -2.24
N PHE A 259 -29.94 6.72 -1.45
CA PHE A 259 -28.79 6.02 -0.88
C PHE A 259 -29.25 4.85 -0.03
N LYS A 260 -30.23 5.08 0.86
CA LYS A 260 -30.87 4.03 1.68
C LYS A 260 -31.41 2.89 0.82
N GLN A 261 -32.17 3.21 -0.23
CA GLN A 261 -32.70 2.19 -1.14
C GLN A 261 -31.56 1.39 -1.80
N LYS A 262 -30.50 2.06 -2.24
CA LYS A 262 -29.37 1.42 -2.93
C LYS A 262 -28.58 0.47 -2.06
N ILE A 263 -28.31 0.84 -0.81
CA ILE A 263 -27.60 -0.03 0.14
C ILE A 263 -28.47 -1.21 0.60
N GLU A 264 -29.81 -1.05 0.64
CA GLU A 264 -30.75 -2.13 0.94
C GLU A 264 -30.90 -3.13 -0.22
N GLU A 265 -30.66 -2.70 -1.46
CA GLU A 265 -30.66 -3.58 -2.64
C GLU A 265 -29.43 -4.49 -2.67
N ARG A 266 -28.23 -3.91 -2.63
CA ARG A 266 -26.94 -4.61 -2.59
C ARG A 266 -25.79 -3.62 -2.42
N GLY A 267 -24.80 -3.99 -1.62
CA GLY A 267 -23.49 -3.37 -1.59
C GLY A 267 -23.01 -3.05 -0.18
N VAL A 268 -21.82 -2.49 -0.10
CA VAL A 268 -21.14 -2.15 1.15
C VAL A 268 -21.08 -0.65 1.33
N ILE A 269 -21.21 -0.21 2.58
CA ILE A 269 -21.02 1.19 2.95
C ILE A 269 -19.60 1.34 3.46
N LEU A 270 -18.81 2.12 2.73
CA LEU A 270 -17.45 2.45 3.09
C LEU A 270 -17.43 3.89 3.61
N ASP A 271 -17.28 4.02 4.93
CA ASP A 271 -17.23 5.32 5.60
C ASP A 271 -15.78 5.72 5.85
N THR A 272 -15.34 6.77 5.14
CA THR A 272 -13.94 7.23 5.18
C THR A 272 -13.68 8.32 6.20
N ARG A 273 -14.68 8.65 7.02
CA ARG A 273 -14.54 9.66 8.08
C ARG A 273 -13.59 9.17 9.17
N ASN A 274 -13.10 10.12 9.96
CA ASN A 274 -12.20 9.80 11.07
C ASN A 274 -12.92 8.92 12.13
N PRO A 275 -12.17 8.08 12.86
CA PRO A 275 -12.72 7.20 13.89
C PRO A 275 -13.69 7.86 14.87
N ASN A 276 -13.39 9.08 15.33
CA ASN A 276 -14.24 9.78 16.30
C ASN A 276 -15.59 10.21 15.69
N ASP A 277 -15.59 10.64 14.43
CA ASP A 277 -16.80 11.06 13.72
C ASP A 277 -17.67 9.85 13.41
N PHE A 278 -17.05 8.73 13.05
CA PHE A 278 -17.72 7.44 12.81
C PHE A 278 -18.32 6.86 14.10
N GLY A 279 -17.52 6.78 15.16
CA GLY A 279 -17.95 6.24 16.46
C GLY A 279 -19.10 7.04 17.08
N SER A 280 -19.16 8.35 16.84
CA SER A 280 -20.26 9.19 17.34
C SER A 280 -21.58 8.98 16.60
N ALA A 281 -21.53 8.77 15.28
CA ALA A 281 -22.71 8.50 14.45
C ALA A 281 -22.29 7.91 13.09
N HIS A 282 -22.85 6.77 12.72
CA HIS A 282 -22.65 6.13 11.41
C HIS A 282 -23.90 5.39 10.95
N ILE A 283 -23.90 4.95 9.68
CA ILE A 283 -24.97 4.14 9.12
C ILE A 283 -24.69 2.68 9.49
N LYS A 284 -25.69 1.97 10.02
CA LYS A 284 -25.60 0.55 10.34
C LYS A 284 -25.00 -0.26 9.18
N GLY A 285 -24.08 -1.18 9.49
CA GLY A 285 -23.46 -2.04 8.47
C GLY A 285 -22.29 -1.38 7.73
N SER A 286 -21.87 -0.17 8.12
CA SER A 286 -20.72 0.49 7.50
C SER A 286 -19.40 -0.07 8.02
N TYR A 287 -18.41 -0.17 7.14
CA TYR A 287 -17.02 -0.35 7.53
C TYR A 287 -16.32 1.01 7.62
N ASN A 288 -15.56 1.24 8.69
CA ASN A 288 -14.79 2.48 8.84
C ASN A 288 -13.32 2.28 8.47
N ILE A 289 -12.96 2.76 7.28
CA ILE A 289 -11.57 2.82 6.83
C ILE A 289 -11.29 4.28 6.50
N TRP A 290 -10.55 4.95 7.39
CA TRP A 290 -10.17 6.35 7.18
C TRP A 290 -9.43 6.53 5.85
N LEU A 291 -9.49 7.73 5.29
CA LEU A 291 -9.00 8.02 3.93
C LEU A 291 -7.60 7.45 3.63
N ASP A 292 -6.63 7.72 4.51
CA ASP A 292 -5.24 7.27 4.33
C ASP A 292 -5.06 5.76 4.53
N GLY A 293 -6.02 5.08 5.17
CA GLY A 293 -6.01 3.64 5.37
C GLY A 293 -6.62 2.86 4.21
N LEU A 294 -7.30 3.52 3.27
CA LEU A 294 -7.97 2.86 2.16
C LEU A 294 -7.04 1.93 1.38
N PRO A 295 -5.85 2.37 0.91
CA PRO A 295 -5.01 1.52 0.08
C PRO A 295 -4.50 0.28 0.80
N SER A 296 -4.33 0.35 2.13
CA SER A 296 -3.81 -0.75 2.93
C SER A 296 -4.88 -1.73 3.41
N PHE A 297 -6.11 -1.28 3.63
CA PHE A 297 -7.11 -2.05 4.38
C PHE A 297 -8.36 -2.43 3.58
N VAL A 298 -8.73 -1.70 2.53
CA VAL A 298 -9.98 -1.99 1.82
C VAL A 298 -9.96 -3.39 1.18
N GLY A 299 -8.79 -3.81 0.68
CA GLY A 299 -8.54 -5.13 0.09
C GLY A 299 -8.71 -6.32 1.03
N TRP A 300 -8.67 -6.08 2.34
CA TRP A 300 -8.89 -7.10 3.37
C TRP A 300 -10.37 -7.26 3.74
N THR A 301 -11.19 -6.24 3.46
CA THR A 301 -12.55 -6.15 4.02
C THR A 301 -13.62 -6.17 2.95
N ILE A 302 -13.36 -5.61 1.77
CA ILE A 302 -14.38 -5.43 0.73
C ILE A 302 -13.99 -6.23 -0.52
N PRO A 303 -14.74 -7.27 -0.91
CA PRO A 303 -14.53 -7.96 -2.18
C PRO A 303 -14.70 -7.05 -3.40
N TYR A 304 -13.96 -7.32 -4.48
CA TYR A 304 -13.98 -6.50 -5.71
C TYR A 304 -15.30 -6.55 -6.50
N ASP A 305 -16.11 -7.58 -6.29
CA ASP A 305 -17.40 -7.78 -6.95
C ASP A 305 -18.58 -7.16 -6.17
N GLU A 306 -18.30 -6.57 -4.99
CA GLU A 306 -19.29 -5.86 -4.19
C GLU A 306 -19.38 -4.37 -4.56
N PRO A 307 -20.60 -3.86 -4.83
CA PRO A 307 -20.82 -2.43 -5.06
C PRO A 307 -20.43 -1.58 -3.85
N ILE A 308 -19.59 -0.57 -4.05
CA ILE A 308 -19.18 0.34 -2.97
C ILE A 308 -20.01 1.64 -2.98
N TYR A 309 -20.53 2.00 -1.82
CA TYR A 309 -21.17 3.30 -1.55
C TYR A 309 -20.39 4.07 -0.49
N LEU A 310 -19.98 5.29 -0.83
CA LEU A 310 -19.09 6.10 0.00
C LEU A 310 -19.86 7.03 0.94
N VAL A 311 -19.43 7.05 2.20
CA VAL A 311 -19.73 8.13 3.15
C VAL A 311 -18.44 8.86 3.45
N VAL A 312 -18.40 10.15 3.10
CA VAL A 312 -17.19 10.98 3.20
C VAL A 312 -17.48 12.22 4.03
N LYS A 313 -16.42 12.83 4.54
CA LYS A 313 -16.51 14.09 5.31
C LYS A 313 -16.96 15.27 4.44
N ASP A 314 -16.38 15.39 3.26
CA ASP A 314 -16.64 16.47 2.29
C ASP A 314 -16.24 16.04 0.86
N PHE A 315 -16.45 16.94 -0.10
CA PHE A 315 -16.20 16.66 -1.52
C PHE A 315 -14.71 16.52 -1.88
N ALA A 316 -13.80 17.12 -1.11
CA ALA A 316 -12.37 16.92 -1.34
C ALA A 316 -11.98 15.48 -0.99
N HIS A 317 -12.44 15.00 0.16
CA HIS A 317 -12.22 13.62 0.60
C HIS A 317 -12.85 12.59 -0.35
N LEU A 318 -13.96 12.93 -1.03
CA LEU A 318 -14.53 12.08 -2.07
C LEU A 318 -13.55 11.82 -3.21
N ASN A 319 -12.91 12.87 -3.72
CA ASN A 319 -11.98 12.74 -4.84
C ASN A 319 -10.76 11.92 -4.43
N ASP A 320 -10.28 12.09 -3.21
CA ASP A 320 -9.11 11.37 -2.73
C ASP A 320 -9.45 9.91 -2.42
N ALA A 321 -10.61 9.62 -1.84
CA ALA A 321 -11.09 8.24 -1.63
C ALA A 321 -11.24 7.51 -2.97
N HIS A 322 -11.86 8.16 -3.96
CA HIS A 322 -12.02 7.62 -5.30
C HIS A 322 -10.67 7.33 -5.97
N LYS A 323 -9.71 8.25 -5.90
CA LYS A 323 -8.37 8.03 -6.44
C LYS A 323 -7.68 6.85 -5.74
N SER A 324 -7.72 6.78 -4.41
CA SER A 324 -7.11 5.69 -3.64
C SER A 324 -7.67 4.33 -4.06
N LEU A 325 -8.99 4.22 -4.17
CA LEU A 325 -9.66 2.99 -4.60
C LEU A 325 -9.32 2.59 -6.05
N LEU A 326 -9.33 3.54 -6.98
CA LEU A 326 -8.96 3.28 -8.38
C LEU A 326 -7.50 2.82 -8.52
N ARG A 327 -6.59 3.35 -7.71
CA ARG A 327 -5.17 2.95 -7.75
C ARG A 327 -4.96 1.48 -7.38
N ILE A 328 -5.87 0.88 -6.63
CA ILE A 328 -5.85 -0.55 -6.29
C ILE A 328 -7.00 -1.31 -6.97
N GLY A 329 -7.51 -0.83 -8.10
CA GLY A 329 -8.40 -1.63 -8.97
C GLY A 329 -9.87 -1.71 -8.56
N TYR A 330 -10.32 -0.95 -7.56
CA TYR A 330 -11.75 -0.84 -7.24
C TYR A 330 -12.43 0.10 -8.23
N ASP A 331 -12.83 -0.49 -9.35
CA ASP A 331 -13.39 0.24 -10.48
C ASP A 331 -14.92 0.44 -10.36
N ASP A 332 -15.61 -0.35 -9.55
CA ASP A 332 -17.07 -0.34 -9.44
C ASP A 332 -17.61 0.46 -8.23
N ILE A 333 -17.20 1.72 -8.12
CA ILE A 333 -17.68 2.63 -7.07
C ILE A 333 -19.00 3.27 -7.54
N LYS A 334 -20.12 2.86 -6.94
CA LYS A 334 -21.46 3.26 -7.40
C LYS A 334 -21.75 4.73 -7.14
N GLY A 335 -21.30 5.26 -6.01
CA GLY A 335 -21.58 6.64 -5.64
C GLY A 335 -21.34 6.98 -4.19
N TYR A 336 -21.80 8.16 -3.81
CA TYR A 336 -21.63 8.70 -2.45
C TYR A 336 -22.91 9.33 -1.92
N LEU A 337 -22.99 9.44 -0.61
CA LEU A 337 -24.09 10.07 0.11
C LEU A 337 -23.98 11.61 0.06
N VAL A 338 -24.95 12.26 -0.56
CA VAL A 338 -25.06 13.72 -0.57
C VAL A 338 -25.35 14.24 0.85
N GLY A 339 -24.52 15.20 1.29
CA GLY A 339 -24.60 15.75 2.65
C GLY A 339 -23.93 14.88 3.71
N GLY A 340 -23.34 13.73 3.34
CA GLY A 340 -22.69 12.80 4.25
C GLY A 340 -23.61 12.35 5.38
N ILE A 341 -23.01 11.98 6.53
CA ILE A 341 -23.78 11.55 7.69
C ILE A 341 -24.76 12.62 8.19
N ILE A 342 -24.44 13.90 7.99
CA ILE A 342 -25.29 15.03 8.41
C ILE A 342 -26.60 15.00 7.62
N GLY A 343 -26.52 14.84 6.31
CA GLY A 343 -27.67 14.68 5.43
C GLY A 343 -28.52 13.47 5.82
N TRP A 344 -27.88 12.36 6.20
CA TRP A 344 -28.56 11.13 6.62
C TRP A 344 -29.47 11.32 7.84
N TYR A 345 -28.92 11.80 8.97
CA TYR A 345 -29.74 11.98 10.17
C TYR A 345 -30.68 13.19 10.06
N SER A 346 -30.34 14.20 9.25
CA SER A 346 -31.24 15.34 8.99
C SER A 346 -32.48 14.91 8.21
N ALA A 347 -32.37 13.85 7.41
CA ALA A 347 -33.49 13.17 6.75
C ALA A 347 -34.22 12.19 7.67
N SER A 348 -33.92 12.18 8.98
CA SER A 348 -34.53 11.31 9.99
C SER A 348 -34.28 9.81 9.79
N PHE A 349 -33.19 9.43 9.11
CA PHE A 349 -32.77 8.03 9.00
C PHE A 349 -31.96 7.57 10.23
N PRO A 350 -32.03 6.28 10.60
CA PRO A 350 -31.41 5.77 11.82
C PRO A 350 -29.89 5.78 11.74
N ILE A 351 -29.24 6.04 12.87
CA ILE A 351 -27.79 5.94 13.04
C ILE A 351 -27.45 4.89 14.10
N GLU A 352 -26.23 4.37 14.03
CA GLU A 352 -25.59 3.62 15.11
C GLU A 352 -24.37 4.41 15.64
N ALA A 353 -23.87 4.00 16.79
CA ALA A 353 -22.70 4.59 17.44
C ALA A 353 -21.86 3.47 18.08
N ILE A 354 -20.54 3.70 18.15
CA ILE A 354 -19.59 2.80 18.80
C ILE A 354 -19.06 3.49 20.04
N ASN A 355 -18.95 2.76 21.15
CA ASN A 355 -18.44 3.35 22.38
C ASN A 355 -16.98 3.75 22.21
N LEU A 356 -16.62 4.94 22.65
CA LEU A 356 -15.23 5.39 22.71
C LEU A 356 -14.73 5.25 24.14
N ILE A 357 -13.54 4.66 24.31
CA ILE A 357 -12.90 4.51 25.62
C ILE A 357 -11.50 5.12 25.60
N THR A 358 -11.18 5.94 26.61
CA THR A 358 -9.81 6.43 26.82
C THR A 358 -8.94 5.34 27.45
N VAL A 359 -7.61 5.42 27.27
CA VAL A 359 -6.67 4.51 27.94
C VAL A 359 -6.81 4.54 29.46
N HIS A 360 -7.18 5.68 30.07
CA HIS A 360 -7.41 5.79 31.50
C HIS A 360 -8.68 5.05 31.95
N GLN A 361 -9.76 5.14 31.19
CA GLN A 361 -10.99 4.39 31.47
C GLN A 361 -10.79 2.89 31.26
N LEU A 362 -10.06 2.50 30.21
CA LEU A 362 -9.68 1.11 29.97
C LEU A 362 -8.85 0.56 31.13
N LYS A 363 -7.78 1.27 31.52
CA LYS A 363 -6.93 0.90 32.66
C LYS A 363 -7.72 0.78 33.96
N LYS A 364 -8.65 1.72 34.21
CA LYS A 364 -9.54 1.66 35.38
C LYS A 364 -10.46 0.44 35.36
N LYS A 365 -11.01 0.06 34.20
CA LYS A 365 -11.80 -1.17 34.05
C LYS A 365 -10.94 -2.41 34.35
N MET A 366 -9.70 -2.44 33.84
CA MET A 366 -8.74 -3.52 34.12
C MET A 366 -8.40 -3.62 35.60
N ASP A 367 -8.08 -2.51 36.27
CA ASP A 367 -7.71 -2.49 37.69
C ASP A 367 -8.85 -2.91 38.62
N ASN A 368 -10.09 -2.69 38.18
CA ASN A 368 -11.29 -3.14 38.87
C ASN A 368 -11.70 -4.57 38.50
N ASN A 369 -10.88 -5.31 37.72
CA ASN A 369 -11.15 -6.65 37.22
C ASN A 369 -12.51 -6.77 36.50
N ILE A 370 -12.91 -5.74 35.75
CA ILE A 370 -14.09 -5.80 34.89
C ILE A 370 -13.78 -6.75 33.74
N GLU A 371 -14.62 -7.77 33.58
CA GLU A 371 -14.44 -8.78 32.55
C GLU A 371 -14.64 -8.19 31.15
N MET A 372 -13.59 -8.17 30.34
CA MET A 372 -13.64 -7.70 28.95
C MET A 372 -12.50 -8.29 28.12
N THR A 373 -12.70 -8.37 26.81
CA THR A 373 -11.64 -8.72 25.86
C THR A 373 -10.88 -7.46 25.45
N ILE A 374 -9.55 -7.47 25.59
CA ILE A 374 -8.69 -6.40 25.08
C ILE A 374 -8.08 -6.92 23.78
N LEU A 375 -8.49 -6.36 22.65
CA LEU A 375 -8.13 -6.84 21.32
C LEU A 375 -7.05 -5.95 20.69
N ASP A 376 -5.86 -6.50 20.51
CA ASP A 376 -4.75 -5.91 19.77
C ASP A 376 -4.89 -6.25 18.28
N VAL A 377 -5.10 -5.24 17.42
CA VAL A 377 -5.24 -5.43 15.97
C VAL A 377 -4.03 -4.95 15.15
N ARG A 378 -2.87 -4.81 15.81
CA ARG A 378 -1.59 -4.42 15.19
C ARG A 378 -0.95 -5.57 14.41
N THR A 379 0.12 -5.26 13.68
CA THR A 379 0.99 -6.30 13.11
C THR A 379 1.70 -7.09 14.21
N LEU A 380 2.26 -8.26 13.86
CA LEU A 380 3.06 -9.04 14.79
C LEU A 380 4.31 -8.27 15.24
N SER A 381 5.02 -7.62 14.33
CA SER A 381 6.22 -6.82 14.65
C SER A 381 5.92 -5.70 15.64
N GLU A 382 4.81 -4.97 15.46
CA GLU A 382 4.38 -3.96 16.43
C GLU A 382 4.05 -4.56 17.81
N ARG A 383 3.56 -5.80 17.85
CA ARG A 383 3.24 -6.51 19.09
C ARG A 383 4.51 -6.94 19.83
N GLU A 384 5.53 -7.41 19.11
CA GLU A 384 6.83 -7.82 19.66
C GLU A 384 7.59 -6.65 20.30
N GLU A 385 7.36 -5.40 19.84
CA GLU A 385 7.86 -4.20 20.53
C GLU A 385 7.16 -3.89 21.87
N GLY A 386 6.05 -4.58 22.13
CA GLY A 386 5.32 -4.56 23.39
C GLY A 386 3.81 -4.34 23.26
N TYR A 387 3.06 -4.89 24.22
CA TYR A 387 1.60 -4.96 24.19
C TYR A 387 0.96 -4.83 25.59
N ILE A 388 -0.36 -4.59 25.62
CA ILE A 388 -1.13 -4.53 26.87
C ILE A 388 -1.29 -5.95 27.44
N GLU A 389 -0.89 -6.17 28.70
CA GLU A 389 -1.00 -7.47 29.37
C GLU A 389 -2.43 -8.03 29.31
N GLY A 390 -2.54 -9.32 28.99
CA GLY A 390 -3.84 -10.00 28.85
C GLY A 390 -4.60 -9.70 27.55
N SER A 391 -4.00 -8.96 26.61
CA SER A 391 -4.63 -8.72 25.31
C SER A 391 -4.53 -9.92 24.36
N THR A 392 -5.65 -10.23 23.71
CA THR A 392 -5.75 -11.13 22.55
C THR A 392 -5.24 -10.41 21.31
N HIS A 393 -4.48 -11.09 20.46
CA HIS A 393 -3.96 -10.51 19.22
C HIS A 393 -4.58 -11.17 18.00
N ILE A 394 -5.18 -10.35 17.15
CA ILE A 394 -5.67 -10.75 15.82
C ILE A 394 -5.37 -9.57 14.90
N TYR A 395 -4.45 -9.74 13.94
CA TYR A 395 -4.16 -8.70 12.95
C TYR A 395 -5.45 -8.26 12.24
N ILE A 396 -5.61 -6.96 12.03
CA ILE A 396 -6.85 -6.38 11.50
C ILE A 396 -7.32 -7.03 10.18
N GLY A 397 -6.39 -7.41 9.30
CA GLY A 397 -6.72 -8.04 8.02
C GLY A 397 -7.31 -9.44 8.16
N TYR A 398 -7.02 -10.16 9.24
CA TYR A 398 -7.55 -11.50 9.52
C TYR A 398 -8.70 -11.49 10.52
N LEU A 399 -9.14 -10.31 10.99
CA LEU A 399 -10.13 -10.22 12.06
C LEU A 399 -11.47 -10.83 11.68
N GLU A 400 -11.94 -10.58 10.46
CA GLU A 400 -13.25 -11.06 9.99
C GLU A 400 -13.28 -12.60 9.85
N GLU A 401 -12.14 -13.22 9.54
CA GLU A 401 -11.99 -14.68 9.44
C GLU A 401 -11.87 -15.38 10.80
N LYS A 402 -11.53 -14.64 11.86
CA LYS A 402 -11.22 -15.16 13.21
C LYS A 402 -12.21 -14.72 14.28
N LEU A 403 -13.43 -14.34 13.88
CA LEU A 403 -14.46 -13.86 14.80
C LEU A 403 -14.95 -14.94 15.76
N ASP A 404 -14.77 -16.21 15.42
CA ASP A 404 -15.08 -17.38 16.25
C ASP A 404 -14.10 -17.56 17.42
N GLU A 405 -12.90 -16.96 17.35
CA GLU A 405 -11.96 -16.89 18.47
C GLU A 405 -12.41 -15.92 19.58
N LEU A 406 -13.46 -15.13 19.36
CA LEU A 406 -13.91 -14.06 20.25
C LEU A 406 -15.35 -14.31 20.76
N ASP A 407 -15.59 -14.01 22.04
CA ASP A 407 -16.93 -14.08 22.64
C ASP A 407 -17.76 -12.82 22.31
N LYS A 408 -18.85 -13.00 21.58
CA LYS A 408 -19.76 -11.92 21.14
C LYS A 408 -20.56 -11.28 22.27
N GLU A 409 -20.73 -11.96 23.39
CA GLU A 409 -21.49 -11.49 24.55
C GLU A 409 -20.63 -10.67 25.51
N LYS A 410 -19.31 -10.84 25.44
CA LYS A 410 -18.35 -10.16 26.32
C LYS A 410 -17.99 -8.78 25.77
N PRO A 411 -17.90 -7.73 26.62
CA PRO A 411 -17.42 -6.42 26.17
C PRO A 411 -16.03 -6.51 25.58
N ILE A 412 -15.78 -5.81 24.47
CA ILE A 412 -14.50 -5.84 23.76
C ILE A 412 -13.96 -4.44 23.53
N ALA A 413 -12.71 -4.20 23.90
CA ALA A 413 -11.98 -2.97 23.58
C ALA A 413 -10.89 -3.24 22.56
N THR A 414 -11.08 -2.70 21.36
CA THR A 414 -10.09 -2.80 20.28
C THR A 414 -9.05 -1.68 20.42
N TYR A 415 -7.78 -1.99 20.20
CA TYR A 415 -6.70 -1.00 20.15
C TYR A 415 -5.69 -1.33 19.04
N CYS A 416 -5.00 -0.30 18.55
CA CYS A 416 -3.90 -0.47 17.60
C CYS A 416 -2.70 0.45 17.94
N GLY A 417 -1.93 0.91 16.95
CA GLY A 417 -0.87 1.89 17.18
C GLY A 417 -1.40 3.26 17.64
N ASN A 418 -2.40 3.80 16.94
CA ASN A 418 -2.88 5.19 17.12
C ASN A 418 -4.42 5.36 17.19
N GLY A 419 -5.19 4.29 17.03
CA GLY A 419 -6.66 4.28 17.06
C GLY A 419 -7.35 4.07 15.70
N ALA A 420 -6.66 4.28 14.58
CA ALA A 420 -7.28 4.22 13.26
C ALA A 420 -7.75 2.79 12.88
N ARG A 421 -6.84 1.81 12.91
CA ARG A 421 -7.16 0.37 12.69
C ARG A 421 -8.12 -0.19 13.75
N ALA A 422 -8.10 0.36 14.96
CA ALA A 422 -9.02 -0.05 16.01
C ALA A 422 -10.47 0.28 15.65
N SER A 423 -10.70 1.39 14.94
CA SER A 423 -12.02 1.80 14.43
C SER A 423 -12.54 0.84 13.36
N LEU A 424 -11.69 0.44 12.41
CA LEU A 424 -12.02 -0.61 11.44
C LEU A 424 -12.40 -1.90 12.17
N GLY A 425 -11.58 -2.32 13.14
CA GLY A 425 -11.85 -3.52 13.92
C GLY A 425 -13.18 -3.42 14.68
N SER A 426 -13.49 -2.27 15.27
CA SER A 426 -14.77 -2.04 15.92
C SER A 426 -15.95 -2.11 14.94
N SER A 427 -15.81 -1.57 13.71
CA SER A 427 -16.86 -1.68 12.69
C SER A 427 -17.09 -3.13 12.22
N ILE A 428 -16.01 -3.92 12.05
CA ILE A 428 -16.10 -5.36 11.73
C ILE A 428 -16.87 -6.10 12.84
N LEU A 429 -16.50 -5.86 14.11
CA LEU A 429 -17.13 -6.51 15.26
C LEU A 429 -18.63 -6.16 15.37
N VAL A 430 -19.00 -4.88 15.27
CA VAL A 430 -20.42 -4.48 15.34
C VAL A 430 -21.23 -5.07 14.18
N ASN A 431 -20.70 -5.05 12.96
CA ASN A 431 -21.34 -5.64 11.79
C ASN A 431 -21.56 -7.16 11.93
N ASN A 432 -20.75 -7.82 12.76
CA ASN A 432 -20.82 -9.26 13.02
C ASN A 432 -21.50 -9.64 14.35
N GLY A 433 -22.24 -8.71 14.95
CA GLY A 433 -23.16 -8.98 16.07
C GLY A 433 -22.53 -8.92 17.45
N PHE A 434 -21.34 -8.35 17.60
CA PHE A 434 -20.76 -8.07 18.93
C PHE A 434 -21.55 -6.92 19.59
N LYS A 435 -21.99 -7.15 20.83
CA LYS A 435 -22.98 -6.28 21.48
C LYS A 435 -22.38 -5.03 22.14
N GLU A 436 -21.23 -5.17 22.77
CA GLU A 436 -20.59 -4.08 23.53
C GLU A 436 -19.14 -3.88 23.08
N VAL A 437 -18.98 -3.08 22.02
CA VAL A 437 -17.68 -2.78 21.39
C VAL A 437 -17.20 -1.39 21.80
N TYR A 438 -15.91 -1.28 22.12
CA TYR A 438 -15.21 -0.04 22.42
C TYR A 438 -14.01 0.17 21.49
N THR A 439 -13.91 1.36 20.91
CA THR A 439 -12.68 1.80 20.25
C THR A 439 -11.79 2.55 21.24
N THR A 440 -10.55 2.08 21.43
CA THR A 440 -9.59 2.68 22.38
C THR A 440 -8.89 3.89 21.79
N LEU A 441 -9.27 5.08 22.26
CA LEU A 441 -8.74 6.37 21.79
C LEU A 441 -7.24 6.51 22.05
N GLY A 442 -6.50 6.90 21.01
CA GLY A 442 -5.04 7.04 21.03
C GLY A 442 -4.26 5.73 21.13
N SER A 443 -4.93 4.63 21.51
CA SER A 443 -4.41 3.26 21.58
C SER A 443 -3.00 3.17 22.21
N MET A 444 -2.06 2.43 21.61
CA MET A 444 -0.73 2.23 22.18
C MET A 444 0.07 3.52 22.34
N LYS A 445 -0.07 4.48 21.43
CA LYS A 445 0.58 5.80 21.56
C LYS A 445 0.17 6.50 22.85
N ALA A 446 -1.12 6.52 23.16
CA ALA A 446 -1.63 7.11 24.40
C ALA A 446 -1.29 6.25 25.63
N TRP A 447 -1.32 4.91 25.51
CA TRP A 447 -0.96 4.00 26.60
C TRP A 447 0.50 4.18 27.05
N LYS A 448 1.43 4.25 26.08
CA LYS A 448 2.85 4.55 26.31
C LYS A 448 3.03 5.94 26.94
N ALA A 449 2.35 6.96 26.41
CA ALA A 449 2.42 8.33 26.95
C ALA A 449 1.90 8.44 28.39
N ALA A 450 0.95 7.60 28.79
CA ALA A 450 0.42 7.54 30.15
C ALA A 450 1.36 6.79 31.14
N GLY A 451 2.46 6.21 30.67
CA GLY A 451 3.38 5.42 31.50
C GLY A 451 2.80 4.10 31.99
N TYR A 452 1.80 3.56 31.28
CA TYR A 452 1.17 2.30 31.66
C TYR A 452 2.03 1.09 31.25
N PRO A 453 1.95 -0.02 32.02
CA PRO A 453 2.83 -1.17 31.84
C PRO A 453 2.61 -1.82 30.47
N LEU A 454 3.70 -2.34 29.92
CA LEU A 454 3.74 -3.17 28.72
C LEU A 454 4.33 -4.54 29.06
N LYS A 455 3.88 -5.56 28.35
CA LYS A 455 4.60 -6.83 28.22
C LYS A 455 5.39 -6.81 26.93
N ILE A 456 6.52 -7.51 26.94
CA ILE A 456 7.36 -7.80 25.77
C ILE A 456 7.18 -9.29 25.49
#